data_AF-A0A1M3Q824-F1
#
_entry.id   AF-A0A1M3Q824-F1
#
_cell.length_a   1.000
_cell.length_b   1.000
_cell.length_c   1.000
_cell.angle_alpha   90.00
_cell.angle_beta   90.00
_cell.angle_gamma   90.00
#
_symmetry.space_group_name_H-M   'P 1'
#
loop_
_entity.id
_entity.type
_entity.pdbx_description
1 polymer ?
#
loop_
_entity_poly.entity_id
_entity_poly.type
_entity_poly.pdbx_seq_one_letter_code
_entity_poly.pdbx_strand_id
1 'polypeptide(L)'
;MRLMRPAIIAFSLAVLASCSSQEEGFEKIIPILKESPSARAQVIDKCMSQHMSPEMLDEVAFYVRSQRSEAKRLFCQRMTTGLASGRISYADFKALFQQKKVTPALVSALKGR
;
A
#
# COMPACT_ATOMS: atom_id res chain seq x y z
N MET A 1 26.37 15.43 -39.54
CA MET A 1 25.28 15.91 -38.66
C MET A 1 24.81 14.75 -37.78
N ARG A 2 24.52 15.05 -36.51
CA ARG A 2 24.45 14.14 -35.35
C ARG A 2 23.36 13.05 -35.46
N LEU A 3 23.77 11.79 -35.46
CA LEU A 3 22.91 10.61 -35.35
C LEU A 3 22.76 10.19 -33.86
N MET A 4 22.20 11.06 -33.01
CA MET A 4 22.00 10.79 -31.57
C MET A 4 20.55 11.09 -31.13
N ARG A 5 19.55 10.62 -31.88
CA ARG A 5 18.12 10.87 -31.58
C ARG A 5 17.22 9.66 -31.29
N PRO A 6 17.56 8.37 -31.49
CA PRO A 6 16.60 7.28 -31.19
C PRO A 6 16.60 6.86 -29.71
N ALA A 7 17.69 7.11 -28.97
CA ALA A 7 17.83 6.68 -27.58
C ALA A 7 16.89 7.42 -26.60
N ILE A 8 16.50 8.65 -26.93
CA ILE A 8 15.66 9.49 -26.06
C ILE A 8 14.19 9.02 -26.07
N ILE A 9 13.69 8.55 -27.22
CA ILE A 9 12.29 8.12 -27.37
C ILE A 9 12.05 6.77 -26.67
N ALA A 10 13.02 5.86 -26.70
CA ALA A 10 12.90 4.55 -26.05
C ALA A 10 12.87 4.64 -24.52
N PHE A 11 13.58 5.62 -23.93
CA PHE A 11 13.62 5.81 -22.48
C PHE A 11 12.30 6.36 -21.92
N SER A 12 11.56 7.16 -22.70
CA SER A 12 10.28 7.74 -22.26
C SER A 12 9.17 6.70 -22.12
N LEU A 13 9.15 5.66 -22.97
CA LEU A 13 8.13 4.61 -22.95
C LEU A 13 8.27 3.65 -21.76
N ALA A 14 9.50 3.40 -21.29
CA ALA A 14 9.75 2.52 -20.14
C ALA A 14 9.22 3.10 -18.81
N VAL A 15 9.21 4.43 -18.67
CA VAL A 15 8.73 5.10 -17.44
C VAL A 15 7.20 5.08 -17.34
N LEU A 16 6.49 5.11 -18.48
CA LEU A 16 5.03 5.05 -18.50
C LEU A 16 4.48 3.65 -18.19
N ALA A 17 5.20 2.59 -18.58
CA ALA A 17 4.78 1.20 -18.33
C ALA A 17 4.84 0.79 -16.85
N SER A 18 5.68 1.44 -16.04
CA SER A 18 5.81 1.10 -14.61
C SER A 18 4.70 1.69 -13.75
N CYS A 19 4.09 2.81 -14.16
CA CYS A 19 2.98 3.43 -13.43
C CYS A 19 1.65 2.71 -13.62
N SER A 20 1.40 2.05 -14.75
CA SER A 20 0.13 1.36 -15.01
C SER A 20 0.00 0.03 -14.29
N SER A 21 1.10 -0.71 -14.12
CA SER A 21 1.05 -2.09 -13.57
C SER A 21 0.58 -2.16 -12.11
N GLN A 22 0.88 -1.17 -11.28
CA GLN A 22 0.48 -1.17 -9.87
C GLN A 22 -1.00 -0.78 -9.69
N GLU A 23 -1.51 0.12 -10.52
CA GLU A 23 -2.92 0.52 -10.53
C GLU A 23 -3.80 -0.66 -10.97
N GLU A 24 -3.41 -1.33 -12.04
CA GLU A 24 -4.11 -2.51 -12.54
C GLU A 24 -4.14 -3.64 -11.49
N GLY A 25 -3.03 -3.86 -10.77
CA GLY A 25 -2.99 -4.82 -9.67
C GLY A 25 -3.93 -4.45 -8.51
N PHE A 26 -4.01 -3.16 -8.18
CA PHE A 26 -4.92 -2.64 -7.16
C PHE A 26 -6.39 -2.84 -7.57
N GLU A 27 -6.75 -2.45 -8.78
CA GLU A 27 -8.11 -2.60 -9.31
C GLU A 27 -8.58 -4.06 -9.37
N LYS A 28 -7.67 -5.01 -9.63
CA LYS A 28 -7.99 -6.44 -9.64
C LYS A 28 -8.18 -7.02 -8.25
N ILE A 29 -7.37 -6.61 -7.26
CA ILE A 29 -7.38 -7.25 -5.94
C ILE A 29 -8.47 -6.69 -5.01
N ILE A 30 -8.80 -5.41 -5.12
CA ILE A 30 -9.76 -4.77 -4.20
C ILE A 30 -11.17 -5.38 -4.26
N PRO A 31 -11.75 -5.68 -5.43
CA PRO A 31 -13.03 -6.40 -5.51
C PRO A 31 -12.99 -7.76 -4.80
N ILE A 32 -11.88 -8.48 -4.90
CA ILE A 32 -11.70 -9.77 -4.23
C ILE A 32 -11.67 -9.58 -2.71
N LEU A 33 -10.95 -8.57 -2.21
CA LEU A 33 -10.88 -8.27 -0.78
C LEU A 33 -12.20 -7.77 -0.19
N LYS A 34 -13.04 -7.11 -1.00
CA LYS A 34 -14.39 -6.70 -0.63
C LYS A 34 -15.28 -7.90 -0.34
N GLU A 35 -15.30 -8.86 -1.25
CA GLU A 35 -16.24 -9.99 -1.21
C GLU A 35 -15.74 -11.19 -0.40
N SER A 36 -14.43 -11.34 -0.23
CA SER A 36 -13.84 -12.56 0.36
C SER A 36 -13.17 -12.33 1.72
N PRO A 37 -13.78 -12.80 2.83
CA PRO A 37 -13.12 -12.87 4.14
C PRO A 37 -11.82 -13.69 4.12
N SER A 38 -11.79 -14.80 3.38
CA SER A 38 -10.59 -15.66 3.30
C SER A 38 -9.45 -14.98 2.54
N ALA A 39 -9.74 -14.23 1.48
CA ALA A 39 -8.73 -13.44 0.78
C ALA A 39 -8.13 -12.35 1.69
N ARG A 40 -8.97 -11.69 2.50
CA ARG A 40 -8.49 -10.73 3.51
C ARG A 40 -7.58 -11.40 4.53
N ALA A 41 -7.93 -12.58 5.03
CA ALA A 41 -7.08 -13.35 5.95
C ALA A 41 -5.72 -13.66 5.32
N GLN A 42 -5.68 -14.14 4.07
CA GLN A 42 -4.42 -14.42 3.36
C GLN A 42 -3.55 -13.16 3.19
N VAL A 43 -4.14 -12.01 2.88
CA VAL A 43 -3.40 -10.74 2.79
C VAL A 43 -2.84 -10.32 4.14
N ILE A 44 -3.62 -10.47 5.22
CA ILE A 44 -3.16 -10.20 6.58
C ILE A 44 -1.99 -11.12 6.94
N ASP A 45 -2.08 -12.42 6.67
CA ASP A 45 -1.01 -13.38 6.94
C ASP A 45 0.26 -13.04 6.17
N LYS A 46 0.12 -12.68 4.88
CA LYS A 46 1.24 -12.22 4.06
C LYS A 46 1.87 -10.94 4.60
N CYS A 47 1.06 -9.99 5.08
CA CYS A 47 1.57 -8.78 5.74
C CYS A 47 2.31 -9.12 7.04
N MET A 48 1.78 -10.06 7.83
CA MET A 48 2.39 -10.52 9.07
C MET A 48 3.71 -11.28 8.85
N SER A 49 3.93 -11.89 7.68
CA SER A 49 5.20 -12.53 7.35
C SER A 49 6.30 -11.57 6.91
N GLN A 50 5.97 -10.32 6.51
CA GLN A 50 6.97 -9.34 6.09
C GLN A 50 7.83 -8.87 7.27
N HIS A 51 9.14 -8.73 7.06
CA HIS A 51 9.99 -8.14 8.08
C HIS A 51 9.68 -6.64 8.24
N MET A 52 9.65 -6.17 9.49
CA MET A 52 9.48 -4.76 9.83
C MET A 52 10.58 -4.39 10.80
N SER A 53 11.37 -3.37 10.45
CA SER A 53 12.47 -2.93 11.31
C SER A 53 11.93 -2.40 12.64
N PRO A 54 12.76 -2.40 13.70
CA PRO A 54 12.41 -1.79 14.97
C PRO A 54 11.80 -0.39 14.88
N GLU A 55 12.43 0.48 14.11
CA GLU A 55 12.01 1.87 13.90
C GLU A 55 10.65 1.96 13.20
N MET A 56 10.43 1.13 12.17
CA MET A 56 9.15 1.08 11.48
C MET A 56 8.03 0.56 12.38
N LEU A 57 8.32 -0.39 13.28
CA LEU A 57 7.34 -0.85 14.27
C LEU A 57 6.93 0.24 15.24
N ASP A 58 7.85 1.11 15.65
CA ASP A 58 7.55 2.24 16.54
C ASP A 58 6.68 3.28 15.83
N GLU A 59 6.97 3.59 14.57
CA GLU A 59 6.14 4.46 13.74
C GLU A 59 4.74 3.89 13.53
N VAL A 60 4.65 2.59 13.21
CA VAL A 60 3.36 1.91 13.05
C VAL A 60 2.57 1.92 14.36
N ALA A 61 3.22 1.67 15.50
CA ALA A 61 2.60 1.70 16.83
C ALA A 61 1.96 3.06 17.13
N PHE A 62 2.62 4.14 16.73
CA PHE A 62 2.07 5.50 16.83
C PHE A 62 0.77 5.65 16.04
N TYR A 63 0.75 5.28 14.75
CA TYR A 63 -0.44 5.44 13.91
C TYR A 63 -1.60 4.53 14.32
N VAL A 64 -1.31 3.29 14.72
CA VAL A 64 -2.34 2.36 15.17
C VAL A 64 -2.74 2.54 16.64
N ARG A 65 -2.09 3.45 17.37
CA ARG A 65 -2.35 3.75 18.78
C ARG A 65 -2.32 2.50 19.66
N SER A 66 -1.25 1.71 19.53
CA SER A 66 -1.06 0.49 20.32
C SER A 66 0.36 0.38 20.85
N GLN A 67 0.59 -0.63 21.70
CA GLN A 67 1.94 -1.05 22.01
C GLN A 67 2.60 -1.71 20.80
N ARG A 68 3.93 -1.70 20.78
CA ARG A 68 4.76 -2.26 19.70
C ARG A 68 4.49 -3.74 19.42
N SER A 69 4.20 -4.52 20.46
CA SER A 69 3.87 -5.95 20.37
C SER A 69 2.63 -6.24 19.52
N GLU A 70 1.68 -5.31 19.49
CA GLU A 70 0.43 -5.45 18.72
C GLU A 70 0.40 -4.64 17.43
N ALA A 71 1.35 -3.70 17.27
CA ALA A 71 1.36 -2.70 16.23
C ALA A 71 1.26 -3.31 14.83
N LYS A 72 2.09 -4.32 14.54
CA LYS A 72 2.11 -5.01 13.25
C LYS A 72 0.78 -5.68 12.93
N ARG A 73 0.21 -6.42 13.90
CA ARG A 73 -1.06 -7.10 13.75
C ARG A 73 -2.19 -6.12 13.45
N LEU A 74 -2.29 -5.06 14.24
CA LEU A 74 -3.31 -4.03 14.07
C LEU A 74 -3.14 -3.28 12.75
N PHE A 75 -1.91 -3.00 12.34
CA PHE A 75 -1.61 -2.39 11.04
C PHE A 75 -2.09 -3.26 9.89
N CYS A 76 -1.66 -4.53 9.83
CA CYS A 76 -2.04 -5.45 8.76
C CYS A 76 -3.57 -5.61 8.67
N GLN A 77 -4.24 -5.75 9.81
CA GLN A 77 -5.70 -5.83 9.88
C GLN A 77 -6.37 -4.54 9.38
N ARG A 78 -6.04 -3.39 9.98
CA ARG A 78 -6.71 -2.11 9.68
C ARG A 78 -6.43 -1.63 8.27
N MET A 79 -5.23 -1.85 7.76
CA MET A 79 -4.86 -1.55 6.39
C MET A 79 -5.69 -2.36 5.40
N THR A 80 -5.76 -3.68 5.61
CA THR A 80 -6.55 -4.59 4.75
C THR A 80 -8.05 -4.28 4.81
N THR A 81 -8.59 -4.04 6.01
CA THR A 81 -9.99 -3.63 6.18
C THR A 81 -10.27 -2.26 5.55
N GLY A 82 -9.35 -1.30 5.67
CA GLY A 82 -9.49 0.02 5.06
C GLY A 82 -9.54 -0.06 3.54
N LEU A 83 -8.69 -0.88 2.93
CA LEU A 83 -8.70 -1.17 1.49
C LEU A 83 -10.00 -1.86 1.05
N ALA A 84 -10.40 -2.94 1.73
CA ALA A 84 -11.63 -3.65 1.43
C ALA A 84 -12.87 -2.76 1.59
N SER A 85 -12.94 -1.92 2.62
CA SER A 85 -14.09 -1.02 2.83
C SER A 85 -14.09 0.21 1.92
N GLY A 86 -13.03 0.44 1.13
CA GLY A 86 -12.88 1.65 0.32
C GLY A 86 -12.56 2.92 1.12
N ARG A 87 -12.34 2.83 2.44
CA ARG A 87 -11.85 3.94 3.28
C ARG A 87 -10.42 4.36 2.93
N ILE A 88 -9.69 3.50 2.23
CA ILE A 88 -8.37 3.77 1.68
C ILE A 88 -8.46 3.60 0.18
N SER A 89 -8.23 4.68 -0.56
CA SER A 89 -8.24 4.68 -2.02
C SER A 89 -6.90 4.23 -2.60
N TYR A 90 -6.84 4.02 -3.92
CA TYR A 90 -5.57 3.83 -4.61
C TYR A 90 -4.63 5.04 -4.43
N ALA A 91 -5.17 6.27 -4.44
CA ALA A 91 -4.37 7.48 -4.24
C ALA A 91 -3.71 7.49 -2.85
N ASP A 92 -4.44 7.07 -1.81
CA ASP A 92 -3.90 6.92 -0.46
C ASP A 92 -2.83 5.82 -0.39
N PHE A 93 -3.11 4.66 -0.99
CA PHE A 93 -2.16 3.55 -1.06
C PHE A 93 -0.86 3.97 -1.76
N LYS A 94 -0.98 4.63 -2.91
CA LYS A 94 0.14 5.17 -3.69
C LYS A 94 0.91 6.22 -2.90
N ALA A 95 0.22 7.13 -2.21
CA ALA A 95 0.83 8.14 -1.36
C ALA A 95 1.71 7.51 -0.28
N LEU A 96 1.23 6.46 0.39
CA LEU A 96 2.00 5.76 1.41
C LEU A 96 3.22 5.04 0.83
N PHE A 97 3.01 4.16 -0.13
CA PHE A 97 4.05 3.21 -0.54
C PHE A 97 5.07 3.82 -1.50
N GLN A 98 4.64 4.70 -2.40
CA GLN A 98 5.51 5.33 -3.39
C GLN A 98 6.04 6.70 -2.95
N GLN A 99 5.21 7.50 -2.29
CA GLN A 99 5.56 8.90 -1.96
C GLN A 99 5.97 9.09 -0.51
N LYS A 100 5.87 8.04 0.33
CA LYS A 100 6.13 8.10 1.78
C LYS A 100 5.31 9.18 2.49
N LYS A 101 4.07 9.40 2.03
CA LYS A 101 3.12 10.36 2.58
C LYS A 101 1.99 9.64 3.28
N VAL A 102 1.71 10.06 4.52
CA VAL A 102 0.59 9.54 5.31
C VAL A 102 -0.60 10.50 5.16
N THR A 103 -1.67 10.03 4.53
CA THR A 103 -2.88 10.84 4.28
C THR A 103 -3.84 10.81 5.48
N PRO A 104 -4.76 11.78 5.61
CA PRO A 104 -5.77 11.75 6.67
C PRO A 104 -6.63 10.48 6.67
N ALA A 105 -6.96 9.95 5.49
CA ALA A 105 -7.72 8.71 5.34
C ALA A 105 -6.95 7.50 5.90
N LEU A 106 -5.64 7.40 5.61
CA LEU A 106 -4.77 6.38 6.19
C LEU A 106 -4.72 6.51 7.72
N VAL A 107 -4.54 7.72 8.24
CA VAL A 107 -4.51 7.95 9.69
C VAL A 107 -5.83 7.52 10.34
N SER A 108 -6.98 7.84 9.74
CA SER A 108 -8.29 7.43 10.27
C SER A 108 -8.41 5.91 10.31
N ALA A 109 -8.15 5.26 9.17
CA ALA A 109 -8.24 3.82 9.04
C ALA A 109 -7.30 3.09 10.02
N LEU A 110 -6.04 3.55 10.12
CA LEU A 110 -5.06 2.98 11.05
C LEU A 110 -5.42 3.22 12.51
N LYS A 111 -6.11 4.31 12.86
CA LYS A 111 -6.67 4.52 14.21
C LYS A 111 -7.88 3.62 14.50
N GLY A 112 -8.42 2.93 13.50
CA GLY A 112 -9.63 2.13 13.61
C GLY A 112 -10.93 2.95 13.57
N ARG A 113 -10.89 4.16 12.98
CA ARG A 113 -12.05 5.04 12.78
C ARG A 113 -12.41 5.09 11.30
#